data_AF-I3S6S9-F1
#
_entry.id   AF-I3S6S9-F1
#
_cell.length_a   1.000
_cell.length_b   1.000
_cell.length_c   1.000
_cell.angle_alpha   90.00
_cell.angle_beta   90.00
_cell.angle_gamma   90.00
#
_symmetry.space_group_name_H-M   'P 1'
#
loop_
_entity.id
_entity.type
_entity.pdbx_description
1 polymer ?
#
loop_
_entity_poly.entity_id
_entity_poly.type
_entity_poly.pdbx_seq_one_letter_code
_entity_poly.pdbx_strand_id
1 'polypeptide(L)'
;MTNSEVRSKKRKKSSKHHAPNNNHHGDEEQELPSSDSAKRAKSSKPSKPSGFLEKMRARLSGGHFRMLNEKLYTCTGKEALDYFQEDPSLFNLYHAGYQTQMSNWPEQPVNVIIKWLRKQNPSFVVADFGCGEALIANSVKNTVFSLDLVSNDPKVIACDMANAPIVSSSVDVAVFCLSLMGTNYQSYIQEAYRVLKPGGWLLIAEVRVV
;
A
#
# COMPACT_ATOMS: atom_id res chain seq x y z
N MET A 1 -15.59 15.67 47.11
CA MET A 1 -15.00 15.50 48.46
C MET A 1 -14.70 14.01 48.57
N THR A 2 -13.47 13.49 48.55
CA THR A 2 -12.25 13.90 49.25
C THR A 2 -10.98 13.69 48.40
N ASN A 3 -10.05 14.64 48.53
CA ASN A 3 -8.68 14.68 48.00
C ASN A 3 -7.76 13.63 48.64
N SER A 4 -6.71 13.23 47.91
CA SER A 4 -5.32 13.29 48.40
C SER A 4 -4.31 13.16 47.25
N GLU A 5 -3.59 14.25 46.99
CA GLU A 5 -2.43 14.40 46.11
C GLU A 5 -1.13 13.87 46.73
N VAL A 6 -0.02 14.07 45.97
CA VAL A 6 1.38 14.27 46.38
C VAL A 6 2.26 13.01 46.16
N ARG A 7 3.43 12.99 45.47
CA ARG A 7 4.42 14.01 45.09
C ARG A 7 5.34 13.54 43.94
N SER A 8 5.92 14.55 43.29
CA SER A 8 6.95 14.61 42.26
C SER A 8 8.34 14.04 42.65
N LYS A 9 9.17 13.70 41.65
CA LYS A 9 10.64 13.93 41.69
C LYS A 9 11.23 14.09 40.26
N LYS A 10 11.45 15.35 39.87
CA LYS A 10 12.39 15.79 38.83
C LYS A 10 13.83 15.61 39.35
N ARG A 11 14.73 15.13 38.50
CA ARG A 11 16.19 15.30 38.64
C ARG A 11 16.73 16.05 37.41
N LYS A 12 17.56 17.06 37.67
CA LYS A 12 18.20 18.01 36.75
C LYS A 12 19.72 17.98 37.04
N LYS A 13 20.52 18.47 36.07
CA LYS A 13 21.98 18.78 36.06
C LYS A 13 22.85 17.64 35.49
N SER A 14 23.92 17.87 34.71
CA SER A 14 24.63 19.08 34.20
C SER A 14 25.73 18.59 33.25
N SER A 15 25.85 19.12 32.03
CA SER A 15 26.86 20.10 31.57
C SER A 15 28.28 19.59 31.22
N LYS A 16 28.71 20.00 30.00
CA LYS A 16 30.03 20.51 29.57
C LYS A 16 30.92 19.64 28.64
N HIS A 17 31.15 20.27 27.48
CA HIS A 17 32.25 20.21 26.50
C HIS A 17 33.64 19.84 27.02
N HIS A 18 34.40 19.11 26.20
CA HIS A 18 35.71 19.57 25.71
C HIS A 18 36.15 18.77 24.46
N ALA A 19 36.39 19.50 23.37
CA ALA A 19 37.34 19.12 22.32
C ALA A 19 38.69 19.79 22.66
N PRO A 20 39.80 19.27 22.12
CA PRO A 20 40.71 20.19 21.45
C PRO A 20 41.21 19.67 20.09
N ASN A 21 41.70 20.64 19.34
CA ASN A 21 42.15 20.61 17.95
C ASN A 21 43.70 20.63 17.87
N ASN A 22 44.21 20.47 16.64
CA ASN A 22 45.50 20.91 16.07
C ASN A 22 46.68 19.92 15.88
N ASN A 23 46.87 19.58 14.58
CA ASN A 23 47.96 19.96 13.65
C ASN A 23 49.40 19.37 13.71
N HIS A 24 49.77 18.83 12.53
CA HIS A 24 50.99 18.96 11.70
C HIS A 24 52.38 18.52 12.18
N HIS A 25 52.98 17.58 11.45
CA HIS A 25 54.06 17.71 10.42
C HIS A 25 54.26 16.30 9.80
N GLY A 26 54.48 16.03 8.52
CA GLY A 26 55.07 16.79 7.42
C GLY A 26 56.55 16.42 7.30
N ASP A 27 56.90 15.50 6.39
CA ASP A 27 58.09 15.57 5.50
C ASP A 27 58.09 14.42 4.47
N GLU A 28 58.28 14.83 3.21
CA GLU A 28 58.40 14.09 1.94
C GLU A 28 59.80 13.43 1.83
N GLU A 29 60.09 12.44 0.99
CA GLU A 29 60.28 12.43 -0.49
C GLU A 29 60.83 10.99 -0.78
N GLN A 30 60.64 10.29 -1.91
CA GLN A 30 61.08 10.59 -3.28
C GLN A 30 60.71 9.42 -4.25
N GLU A 31 60.90 9.68 -5.54
CA GLU A 31 60.12 9.26 -6.72
C GLU A 31 60.39 7.89 -7.43
N LEU A 32 59.46 7.61 -8.37
CA LEU A 32 59.34 6.61 -9.45
C LEU A 32 60.52 6.60 -10.47
N PRO A 33 60.66 5.58 -11.38
CA PRO A 33 59.96 5.63 -12.68
C PRO A 33 59.56 4.27 -13.36
N SER A 34 58.42 4.32 -14.05
CA SER A 34 58.16 3.88 -15.45
C SER A 34 58.09 2.41 -15.92
N SER A 35 56.96 2.10 -16.58
CA SER A 35 56.80 1.58 -17.97
C SER A 35 56.03 0.26 -18.18
N ASP A 36 55.32 0.27 -19.32
CA ASP A 36 54.33 -0.62 -19.91
C ASP A 36 54.45 -2.15 -19.74
N SER A 37 53.29 -2.82 -19.61
CA SER A 37 52.90 -3.91 -20.53
C SER A 37 51.48 -4.43 -20.25
N ALA A 38 50.61 -4.24 -21.22
CA ALA A 38 49.31 -4.87 -21.32
C ALA A 38 49.42 -6.41 -21.38
N LYS A 39 48.79 -7.13 -20.45
CA LYS A 39 48.32 -8.50 -20.67
C LYS A 39 46.91 -8.70 -20.14
N ARG A 40 46.01 -8.97 -21.09
CA ARG A 40 44.64 -9.44 -20.94
C ARG A 40 44.50 -10.51 -19.85
N ALA A 41 43.66 -10.25 -18.85
CA ALA A 41 42.89 -11.28 -18.18
C ALA A 41 41.42 -11.09 -18.59
N LYS A 42 40.94 -11.92 -19.53
CA LYS A 42 39.52 -12.05 -19.82
C LYS A 42 38.87 -12.70 -18.59
N SER A 43 38.36 -11.90 -17.65
CA SER A 43 37.40 -12.39 -16.67
C SER A 43 36.12 -12.72 -17.43
N SER A 44 35.81 -14.02 -17.49
CA SER A 44 34.60 -14.61 -18.03
C SER A 44 33.37 -13.81 -17.61
N LYS A 45 32.69 -13.19 -18.60
CA LYS A 45 31.32 -12.71 -18.39
C LYS A 45 30.47 -13.92 -17.99
N PRO A 46 29.65 -13.85 -16.93
CA PRO A 46 28.69 -14.91 -16.67
C PRO A 46 27.71 -14.94 -17.85
N SER A 47 27.65 -16.09 -18.54
CA SER A 47 26.65 -16.36 -19.56
C SER A 47 25.27 -16.37 -18.88
N LYS A 48 24.38 -15.49 -19.37
CA LYS A 48 23.05 -15.22 -18.81
C LYS A 48 22.24 -16.50 -18.54
N PRO A 49 21.93 -16.82 -17.28
CA PRO A 49 20.78 -17.64 -16.89
C PRO A 49 19.52 -16.78 -16.65
N SER A 50 19.61 -15.46 -16.93
CA SER A 50 18.65 -14.46 -16.46
C SER A 50 17.22 -14.78 -16.89
N GLY A 51 17.01 -15.17 -18.16
CA GLY A 51 15.65 -15.40 -18.67
C GLY A 51 14.94 -16.63 -18.08
N PHE A 52 15.67 -17.68 -17.70
CA PHE A 52 15.05 -18.87 -17.09
C PHE A 52 14.76 -18.64 -15.60
N LEU A 53 15.73 -18.07 -14.87
CA LEU A 53 15.56 -17.73 -13.46
C LEU A 53 14.47 -16.67 -13.26
N GLU A 54 14.37 -15.70 -14.17
CA GLU A 54 13.31 -14.69 -14.17
C GLU A 54 11.94 -15.30 -14.44
N LYS A 55 11.81 -16.22 -15.41
CA LYS A 55 10.57 -16.99 -15.62
C LYS A 55 10.19 -17.83 -14.41
N MET A 56 11.14 -18.48 -13.75
CA MET A 56 10.89 -19.23 -12.52
C MET A 56 10.42 -18.30 -11.39
N ARG A 57 11.09 -17.16 -11.19
CA ARG A 57 10.69 -16.14 -10.21
C ARG A 57 9.28 -15.63 -10.48
N ALA A 58 8.96 -15.28 -11.74
CA ALA A 58 7.63 -14.82 -12.12
C ALA A 58 6.54 -15.88 -11.84
N ARG A 59 6.82 -17.16 -12.13
CA ARG A 59 5.89 -18.27 -11.82
C ARG A 59 5.66 -18.42 -10.31
N LEU A 60 6.72 -18.31 -9.51
CA LEU A 60 6.62 -18.37 -8.05
C LEU A 60 5.80 -17.19 -7.50
N SER A 61 6.08 -15.97 -7.94
CA SER A 61 5.33 -14.78 -7.53
C SER A 61 3.85 -14.89 -7.90
N GLY A 62 3.53 -15.35 -9.11
CA GLY A 62 2.13 -15.58 -9.51
C GLY A 62 1.44 -16.68 -8.69
N GLY A 63 2.17 -17.70 -8.25
CA GLY A 63 1.67 -18.73 -7.34
C GLY A 63 1.33 -18.18 -5.95
N HIS A 64 2.23 -17.38 -5.37
CA HIS A 64 2.01 -16.73 -4.08
C HIS A 64 0.82 -15.78 -4.13
N PHE A 65 0.72 -14.96 -5.18
CA PHE A 65 -0.45 -14.07 -5.36
C PHE A 65 -1.76 -14.86 -5.41
N ARG A 66 -1.82 -15.95 -6.18
CA ARG A 66 -3.04 -16.79 -6.25
C ARG A 66 -3.43 -17.35 -4.89
N MET A 67 -2.47 -17.85 -4.12
CA MET A 67 -2.70 -18.37 -2.77
C MET A 67 -3.21 -17.27 -1.82
N LEU A 68 -2.61 -16.08 -1.86
CA LEU A 68 -3.05 -14.93 -1.07
C LEU A 68 -4.47 -14.49 -1.46
N ASN A 69 -4.72 -14.34 -2.75
CA ASN A 69 -6.03 -13.96 -3.26
C ASN A 69 -7.11 -14.97 -2.85
N GLU A 70 -6.85 -16.27 -2.98
CA GLU A 70 -7.76 -17.34 -2.51
C GLU A 70 -8.01 -17.27 -1.01
N LYS A 71 -6.97 -17.03 -0.20
CA LYS A 71 -7.10 -16.83 1.25
C LYS A 71 -8.04 -15.67 1.57
N LEU A 72 -7.89 -14.54 0.88
CA LEU A 72 -8.73 -13.34 1.09
C LEU A 72 -10.20 -13.56 0.70
N TYR A 73 -10.50 -14.46 -0.23
CA TYR A 73 -11.88 -14.86 -0.55
C TYR A 73 -12.49 -15.88 0.42
N THR A 74 -11.65 -16.55 1.22
CA THR A 74 -12.07 -17.67 2.09
C THR A 74 -11.99 -17.35 3.58
N CYS A 75 -11.66 -16.13 3.95
CA CYS A 75 -11.68 -15.65 5.33
C CYS A 75 -12.57 -14.41 5.50
N THR A 76 -12.82 -14.01 6.74
CA THR A 76 -13.47 -12.75 7.07
C THR A 76 -12.48 -11.57 6.93
N GLY A 77 -13.01 -10.34 6.83
CA GLY A 77 -12.17 -9.13 6.84
C GLY A 77 -11.29 -9.01 8.09
N LYS A 78 -11.79 -9.46 9.25
CA LYS A 78 -11.00 -9.51 10.50
C LYS A 78 -9.81 -10.48 10.39
N GLU A 79 -10.05 -11.69 9.91
CA GLU A 79 -8.97 -12.67 9.72
C GLU A 79 -7.96 -12.22 8.68
N ALA A 80 -8.39 -11.51 7.63
CA ALA A 80 -7.49 -10.90 6.66
C ALA A 80 -6.62 -9.82 7.30
N LEU A 81 -7.18 -9.00 8.20
CA LEU A 81 -6.45 -7.96 8.92
C LEU A 81 -5.38 -8.58 9.81
N ASP A 82 -5.78 -9.57 10.63
CA ASP A 82 -4.86 -10.28 11.52
C ASP A 82 -3.71 -10.90 10.71
N TYR A 83 -4.04 -11.53 9.57
CA TYR A 83 -3.05 -12.13 8.66
C TYR A 83 -2.05 -11.13 8.08
N PHE A 84 -2.49 -9.93 7.69
CA PHE A 84 -1.57 -8.87 7.22
C PHE A 84 -0.81 -8.20 8.36
N GLN A 85 -1.33 -8.19 9.59
CA GLN A 85 -0.62 -7.66 10.76
C GLN A 85 0.50 -8.60 11.22
N GLU A 86 0.28 -9.92 11.13
CA GLU A 86 1.28 -10.94 11.45
C GLU A 86 2.49 -10.86 10.50
N ASP A 87 2.26 -10.62 9.21
CA ASP A 87 3.33 -10.38 8.24
C ASP A 87 2.96 -9.22 7.27
N PRO A 88 3.38 -7.98 7.58
CA PRO A 88 3.12 -6.82 6.73
C PRO A 88 3.72 -6.92 5.32
N SER A 89 4.68 -7.81 5.07
CA SER A 89 5.24 -8.01 3.74
C SER A 89 4.24 -8.66 2.78
N LEU A 90 3.28 -9.42 3.31
CA LEU A 90 2.22 -10.08 2.53
C LEU A 90 1.30 -9.08 1.85
N PHE A 91 1.05 -7.92 2.48
CA PHE A 91 0.29 -6.83 1.87
C PHE A 91 0.97 -6.34 0.59
N ASN A 92 2.27 -6.03 0.66
CA ASN A 92 3.05 -5.60 -0.50
C ASN A 92 3.12 -6.69 -1.59
N LEU A 93 3.26 -7.96 -1.19
CA LEU A 93 3.27 -9.09 -2.12
C LEU A 93 1.92 -9.26 -2.84
N TYR A 94 0.81 -9.11 -2.10
CA TYR A 94 -0.53 -9.13 -2.66
C TYR A 94 -0.70 -8.01 -3.69
N HIS A 95 -0.40 -6.75 -3.33
CA HIS A 95 -0.54 -5.62 -4.24
C HIS A 95 0.38 -5.72 -5.47
N ALA A 96 1.62 -6.19 -5.32
CA ALA A 96 2.51 -6.41 -6.46
C ALA A 96 1.95 -7.47 -7.43
N GLY A 97 1.38 -8.55 -6.90
CA GLY A 97 0.71 -9.57 -7.69
C GLY A 97 -0.56 -9.04 -8.37
N TYR A 98 -1.38 -8.27 -7.65
CA TYR A 98 -2.59 -7.63 -8.17
C TYR A 98 -2.26 -6.70 -9.33
N GLN A 99 -1.27 -5.81 -9.18
CA GLN A 99 -0.82 -4.90 -10.24
C GLN A 99 -0.33 -5.67 -11.48
N THR A 100 0.43 -6.74 -11.27
CA THR A 100 0.90 -7.61 -12.37
C THR A 100 -0.27 -8.29 -13.08
N GLN A 101 -1.33 -8.68 -12.37
CA GLN A 101 -2.52 -9.21 -13.01
C GLN A 101 -3.27 -8.14 -13.80
N MET A 102 -3.52 -6.99 -13.17
CA MET A 102 -4.27 -5.87 -13.76
C MET A 102 -3.58 -5.28 -15.01
N SER A 103 -2.24 -5.32 -15.10
CA SER A 103 -1.53 -4.81 -16.29
C SER A 103 -1.84 -5.57 -17.57
N ASN A 104 -2.35 -6.80 -17.46
CA ASN A 104 -2.71 -7.62 -18.61
C ASN A 104 -4.18 -7.45 -19.03
N TRP A 105 -4.98 -6.68 -18.28
CA TRP A 105 -6.38 -6.45 -18.61
C TRP A 105 -6.50 -5.39 -19.70
N PRO A 106 -7.31 -5.60 -20.75
CA PRO A 106 -7.50 -4.61 -21.80
C PRO A 106 -8.19 -3.33 -21.29
N GLU A 107 -9.05 -3.46 -20.28
CA GLU A 107 -9.71 -2.36 -19.58
C GLU A 107 -9.81 -2.75 -18.11
N GLN A 108 -9.29 -1.90 -17.22
CA GLN A 108 -9.39 -2.11 -15.78
C GLN A 108 -10.72 -1.52 -15.26
N PRO A 109 -11.46 -2.22 -14.39
CA PRO A 109 -12.78 -1.77 -13.93
C PRO A 109 -12.75 -0.39 -13.25
N VAL A 110 -11.67 -0.10 -12.52
CA VAL A 110 -11.45 1.20 -11.88
C VAL A 110 -11.44 2.36 -12.89
N ASN A 111 -10.90 2.16 -14.10
CA ASN A 111 -10.88 3.18 -15.15
C ASN A 111 -12.28 3.46 -15.70
N VAL A 112 -13.11 2.43 -15.81
CA VAL A 112 -14.52 2.57 -16.22
C VAL A 112 -15.30 3.38 -15.17
N ILE A 113 -15.07 3.10 -13.89
CA ILE A 113 -15.68 3.84 -12.77
C ILE A 113 -15.21 5.29 -12.76
N ILE A 114 -13.90 5.55 -12.89
CA ILE A 114 -13.35 6.91 -13.00
C ILE A 114 -13.98 7.67 -14.17
N LYS A 115 -14.12 7.02 -15.34
CA LYS A 115 -14.77 7.62 -16.51
C LYS A 115 -16.24 7.94 -16.26
N TRP A 116 -16.95 7.10 -15.51
CA TRP A 116 -18.33 7.36 -15.10
C TRP A 116 -18.41 8.55 -14.12
N LEU A 117 -17.56 8.56 -13.08
CA LEU A 117 -17.50 9.63 -12.06
C LEU A 117 -17.20 11.00 -12.68
N ARG A 118 -16.28 11.07 -13.65
CA ARG A 118 -15.93 12.30 -14.36
C ARG A 118 -17.09 12.92 -15.15
N LYS A 119 -18.15 12.16 -15.44
CA LYS A 119 -19.37 12.65 -16.08
C LYS A 119 -20.44 13.08 -15.09
N GLN A 120 -20.26 12.78 -13.81
CA GLN A 120 -21.19 13.17 -12.75
C GLN A 120 -20.84 14.55 -12.19
N ASN A 121 -21.65 14.99 -11.22
CA ASN A 121 -21.40 16.23 -10.52
C ASN A 121 -20.06 16.14 -9.75
N PRO A 122 -19.12 17.09 -9.97
CA PRO A 122 -17.83 17.11 -9.27
C PRO A 122 -17.95 17.32 -7.76
N SER A 123 -19.10 17.80 -7.28
CA SER A 123 -19.40 17.94 -5.85
C SER A 123 -19.90 16.66 -5.19
N PHE A 124 -20.13 15.57 -5.95
CA PHE A 124 -20.46 14.29 -5.33
C PHE A 124 -19.33 13.82 -4.41
N VAL A 125 -19.72 13.35 -3.24
CA VAL A 125 -18.84 12.72 -2.26
C VAL A 125 -18.84 11.21 -2.52
N VAL A 126 -17.65 10.64 -2.64
CA VAL A 126 -17.45 9.23 -3.00
C VAL A 126 -16.85 8.48 -1.80
N ALA A 127 -17.34 7.29 -1.51
CA ALA A 127 -16.66 6.31 -0.67
C ALA A 127 -16.14 5.16 -1.56
N ASP A 128 -14.83 4.95 -1.54
CA ASP A 128 -14.14 3.89 -2.29
C ASP A 128 -13.73 2.79 -1.30
N PHE A 129 -14.52 1.72 -1.25
CA PHE A 129 -14.37 0.61 -0.31
C PHE A 129 -13.37 -0.41 -0.88
N GLY A 130 -12.26 -0.64 -0.19
CA GLY A 130 -11.12 -1.43 -0.67
C GLY A 130 -10.40 -0.72 -1.82
N CYS A 131 -9.98 0.51 -1.57
CA CYS A 131 -9.45 1.42 -2.59
C CYS A 131 -8.04 1.07 -3.10
N GLY A 132 -7.32 0.16 -2.42
CA GLY A 132 -5.91 -0.11 -2.64
C GLY A 132 -5.07 1.17 -2.61
N GLU A 133 -4.43 1.46 -3.74
CA GLU A 133 -3.57 2.63 -3.94
C GLU A 133 -4.33 3.96 -4.21
N ALA A 134 -5.62 4.04 -3.81
CA ALA A 134 -6.46 5.22 -3.93
C ALA A 134 -6.55 5.82 -5.35
N LEU A 135 -6.58 4.97 -6.38
CA LEU A 135 -6.53 5.42 -7.77
C LEU A 135 -7.71 6.33 -8.15
N ILE A 136 -8.91 6.09 -7.61
CA ILE A 136 -10.07 6.95 -7.83
C ILE A 136 -9.80 8.34 -7.29
N ALA A 137 -9.39 8.46 -6.02
CA ALA A 137 -9.09 9.75 -5.38
C ALA A 137 -8.02 10.55 -6.14
N ASN A 138 -7.02 9.85 -6.69
CA ASN A 138 -5.96 10.49 -7.48
C ASN A 138 -6.39 10.88 -8.91
N SER A 139 -7.57 10.46 -9.37
CA SER A 139 -8.01 10.59 -10.77
C SER A 139 -9.24 11.47 -10.99
N VAL A 140 -9.91 11.91 -9.93
CA VAL A 140 -11.15 12.71 -10.00
C VAL A 140 -11.06 13.98 -9.14
N LYS A 141 -11.97 14.93 -9.38
CA LYS A 141 -12.06 16.18 -8.58
C LYS A 141 -12.96 16.03 -7.35
N ASN A 142 -13.73 14.95 -7.29
CA ASN A 142 -14.64 14.65 -6.19
C ASN A 142 -13.89 14.53 -4.86
N THR A 143 -14.59 14.77 -3.76
CA THR A 143 -14.10 14.35 -2.44
C THR A 143 -14.25 12.84 -2.33
N VAL A 144 -13.16 12.13 -2.09
CA VAL A 144 -13.13 10.66 -2.04
C VAL A 144 -12.62 10.18 -0.70
N PHE A 145 -13.46 9.47 0.05
CA PHE A 145 -13.05 8.67 1.20
C PHE A 145 -12.49 7.34 0.68
N SER A 146 -11.17 7.22 0.68
CA SER A 146 -10.47 6.00 0.25
C SER A 146 -10.31 5.10 1.48
N LEU A 147 -10.96 3.94 1.49
CA LEU A 147 -10.99 3.00 2.62
C LEU A 147 -10.26 1.72 2.24
N ASP A 148 -9.33 1.27 3.06
CA ASP A 148 -8.71 -0.06 2.88
C ASP A 148 -8.33 -0.66 4.23
N LEU A 149 -8.11 -1.96 4.29
CA LEU A 149 -7.80 -2.67 5.52
C LEU A 149 -6.42 -2.28 6.06
N VAL A 150 -5.48 -2.05 5.15
CA VAL A 150 -4.11 -1.61 5.44
C VAL A 150 -3.72 -0.60 4.35
N SER A 151 -2.93 0.41 4.69
CA SER A 151 -2.36 1.29 3.69
C SER A 151 -1.05 1.94 4.12
N ASN A 152 -0.22 2.23 3.12
CA ASN A 152 0.97 3.06 3.24
C ASN A 152 0.73 4.49 2.73
N ASP A 153 -0.42 4.79 2.13
CA ASP A 153 -0.77 6.12 1.63
C ASP A 153 -1.57 6.89 2.71
N PRO A 154 -1.11 8.09 3.14
CA PRO A 154 -1.82 8.89 4.14
C PRO A 154 -3.21 9.37 3.69
N LYS A 155 -3.55 9.28 2.40
CA LYS A 155 -4.89 9.57 1.87
C LYS A 155 -5.89 8.44 2.08
N VAL A 156 -5.40 7.24 2.42
CA VAL A 156 -6.24 6.08 2.69
C VAL A 156 -6.51 5.98 4.18
N ILE A 157 -7.79 5.82 4.50
CA ILE A 157 -8.26 5.56 5.85
C ILE A 157 -8.14 4.05 6.07
N ALA A 158 -7.14 3.65 6.85
CA ALA A 158 -6.98 2.26 7.25
C ALA A 158 -8.10 1.86 8.23
N CYS A 159 -9.04 1.03 7.78
CA CYS A 159 -10.16 0.55 8.59
C CYS A 159 -10.76 -0.76 8.05
N ASP A 160 -11.47 -1.49 8.92
CA ASP A 160 -12.42 -2.50 8.45
C ASP A 160 -13.59 -1.80 7.76
N MET A 161 -13.75 -2.03 6.47
CA MET A 161 -14.75 -1.37 5.65
C MET A 161 -16.19 -1.83 5.95
N ALA A 162 -16.39 -2.85 6.79
CA ALA A 162 -17.70 -3.14 7.39
C ALA A 162 -18.13 -2.12 8.45
N ASN A 163 -17.19 -1.30 8.95
CA ASN A 163 -17.40 -0.30 9.98
C ASN A 163 -16.62 0.98 9.62
N ALA A 164 -16.93 1.53 8.44
CA ALA A 164 -16.26 2.71 7.90
C ALA A 164 -16.50 3.93 8.82
N PRO A 165 -15.47 4.75 9.11
CA PRO A 165 -15.59 5.95 9.94
C PRO A 165 -16.22 7.12 9.16
N ILE A 166 -17.35 6.86 8.50
CA ILE A 166 -18.12 7.79 7.67
C ILE A 166 -19.50 7.94 8.29
N VAL A 167 -20.04 9.15 8.28
CA VAL A 167 -21.38 9.44 8.82
C VAL A 167 -22.46 8.77 7.97
N SER A 168 -23.57 8.36 8.57
CA SER A 168 -24.69 7.78 7.82
C SER A 168 -25.28 8.79 6.84
N SER A 169 -25.68 8.32 5.66
CA SER A 169 -26.29 9.14 4.60
C SER A 169 -25.50 10.41 4.24
N SER A 170 -24.18 10.32 4.17
CA SER A 170 -23.29 11.45 3.85
C SER A 170 -22.64 11.36 2.48
N VAL A 171 -22.63 10.20 1.80
CA VAL A 171 -21.98 10.04 0.49
C VAL A 171 -22.99 9.90 -0.64
N ASP A 172 -22.62 10.39 -1.82
CA ASP A 172 -23.45 10.35 -3.04
C ASP A 172 -23.18 9.07 -3.85
N VAL A 173 -21.95 8.54 -3.76
CA VAL A 173 -21.51 7.33 -4.48
C VAL A 173 -20.72 6.44 -3.53
N ALA A 174 -21.04 5.14 -3.51
CA ALA A 174 -20.23 4.10 -2.89
C ALA A 174 -19.70 3.18 -3.99
N VAL A 175 -18.42 2.83 -3.93
CA VAL A 175 -17.73 2.02 -4.93
C VAL A 175 -17.12 0.79 -4.27
N PHE A 176 -17.37 -0.37 -4.87
CA PHE A 176 -16.59 -1.58 -4.68
C PHE A 176 -15.99 -1.98 -6.03
N CYS A 177 -14.67 -1.95 -6.14
CA CYS A 177 -13.97 -2.28 -7.38
C CYS A 177 -12.95 -3.38 -7.13
N LEU A 178 -13.35 -4.63 -7.39
CA LEU A 178 -12.58 -5.85 -7.10
C LEU A 178 -12.23 -5.97 -5.61
N SER A 179 -13.17 -5.58 -4.75
CA SER A 179 -12.93 -5.38 -3.32
C SER A 179 -13.94 -6.06 -2.41
N LEU A 180 -14.98 -6.72 -2.94
CA LEU A 180 -15.89 -7.56 -2.15
C LEU A 180 -15.23 -8.90 -1.79
N MET A 181 -14.09 -8.82 -1.12
CA MET A 181 -13.32 -9.96 -0.66
C MET A 181 -13.75 -10.39 0.74
N GLY A 182 -13.82 -11.69 0.93
CA GLY A 182 -14.10 -12.31 2.22
C GLY A 182 -15.55 -12.74 2.40
N THR A 183 -15.75 -13.64 3.35
CA THR A 183 -17.03 -14.36 3.52
C THR A 183 -18.14 -13.49 4.11
N ASN A 184 -17.79 -12.37 4.74
CA ASN A 184 -18.69 -11.40 5.35
C ASN A 184 -19.03 -10.21 4.43
N TYR A 185 -18.92 -10.35 3.11
CA TYR A 185 -19.12 -9.24 2.16
C TYR A 185 -20.48 -8.54 2.26
N GLN A 186 -21.51 -9.24 2.77
CA GLN A 186 -22.84 -8.67 3.02
C GLN A 186 -22.76 -7.50 4.02
N SER A 187 -21.86 -7.56 5.00
CA SER A 187 -21.65 -6.46 5.95
C SER A 187 -21.08 -5.22 5.28
N TYR A 188 -20.24 -5.37 4.25
CA TYR A 188 -19.72 -4.22 3.49
C TYR A 188 -20.83 -3.56 2.67
N ILE A 189 -21.74 -4.35 2.08
CA ILE A 189 -22.89 -3.81 1.35
C ILE A 189 -23.86 -3.09 2.31
N GLN A 190 -24.08 -3.62 3.51
CA GLN A 190 -24.86 -2.95 4.55
C GLN A 190 -24.21 -1.63 4.97
N GLU A 191 -22.89 -1.60 5.08
CA GLU A 191 -22.16 -0.39 5.44
C GLU A 191 -22.20 0.67 4.33
N ALA A 192 -22.06 0.26 3.07
CA ALA A 192 -22.28 1.13 1.92
C ALA A 192 -23.70 1.71 1.91
N TYR A 193 -24.72 0.90 2.21
CA TYR A 193 -26.09 1.37 2.35
C TYR A 193 -26.24 2.40 3.49
N ARG A 194 -25.60 2.17 4.64
CA ARG A 194 -25.63 3.10 5.78
C ARG A 194 -25.07 4.46 5.41
N VAL A 195 -23.94 4.51 4.71
CA VAL A 195 -23.26 5.78 4.37
C VAL A 195 -23.89 6.49 3.17
N LEU A 196 -24.58 5.77 2.29
CA LEU A 196 -25.22 6.34 1.10
C LEU A 196 -26.42 7.22 1.45
N LYS A 197 -26.52 8.37 0.78
CA LYS A 197 -27.74 9.19 0.77
C LYS A 197 -28.88 8.45 0.07
N PRO A 198 -30.15 8.72 0.40
CA PRO A 198 -31.29 8.27 -0.39
C PRO A 198 -31.13 8.68 -1.86
N GLY A 199 -31.24 7.71 -2.78
CA GLY A 199 -31.04 7.93 -4.22
C GLY A 199 -29.56 8.00 -4.66
N GLY A 200 -28.61 7.73 -3.76
CA GLY A 200 -27.19 7.61 -4.10
C GLY A 200 -26.88 6.37 -4.95
N TRP A 201 -25.66 6.34 -5.49
CA TRP A 201 -25.22 5.29 -6.41
C TRP A 201 -24.33 4.27 -5.70
N LEU A 202 -24.66 2.99 -5.85
CA LEU A 202 -23.78 1.88 -5.49
C LEU A 202 -23.19 1.29 -6.77
N LEU A 203 -21.87 1.42 -6.95
CA LEU A 203 -21.14 0.86 -8.09
C LEU A 203 -20.36 -0.36 -7.63
N ILE A 204 -20.61 -1.51 -8.25
CA ILE A 204 -19.90 -2.75 -7.96
C ILE A 204 -19.29 -3.27 -9.26
N ALA A 205 -17.99 -3.50 -9.25
CA ALA A 205 -17.27 -4.19 -10.32
C ALA A 205 -16.54 -5.38 -9.71
N GLU A 206 -16.96 -6.60 -10.08
CA GLU A 206 -16.35 -7.85 -9.64
C GLU A 206 -16.04 -8.75 -10.83
N VAL A 207 -15.08 -9.66 -10.67
CA VAL A 207 -14.76 -10.63 -11.72
C VAL A 207 -15.90 -11.63 -11.89
N ARG A 208 -16.29 -11.91 -13.13
CA ARG A 208 -17.22 -13.00 -13.41
C ARG A 208 -16.44 -14.31 -13.39
N VAL A 209 -16.72 -15.16 -12.42
CA VAL A 209 -16.30 -16.56 -12.48
C VAL A 209 -17.20 -17.25 -13.50
N VAL A 210 -16.63 -17.64 -14.63
CA VAL A 210 -17.28 -18.46 -15.68
C VAL A 210 -17.00 -19.93 -15.45
#